data_AF-A0AAD2HKM9-F1
#
_entry.id   AF-A0AAD2HKM9-F1
#
_cell.length_a   1.000
_cell.length_b   1.000
_cell.length_c   1.000
_cell.angle_alpha   90.00
_cell.angle_beta   90.00
_cell.angle_gamma   90.00
#
_symmetry.space_group_name_H-M   'P 1'
#
loop_
_entity.id
_entity.type
_entity.pdbx_description
1 polymer ?
#
loop_
_entity_poly.entity_id
_entity_poly.type
_entity_poly.pdbx_seq_one_letter_code
_entity_poly.pdbx_strand_id
1 'polypeptide(L)'
;MSGHHRITLAASPPYFDGDKSKYMGFVDLCTTYIGAYWSEFSLDETKILFILSYLHNKAGTSCAASRWTMNWKQHNFEGLKGMKARVTSTTFMEELQRAFGDTNVEQVAAAQLMALRQNK
;
A
#
# COMPACT_ATOMS: atom_id res chain seq x y z
N MET A 1 -9.97 22.92 -33.90
CA MET A 1 -8.68 22.57 -33.26
C MET A 1 -8.99 21.81 -31.99
N SER A 2 -8.96 20.47 -32.04
CA SER A 2 -9.24 19.64 -30.86
C SER A 2 -7.94 19.44 -30.09
N GLY A 3 -7.83 20.06 -28.92
CA GLY A 3 -6.66 19.92 -28.07
C GLY A 3 -6.59 18.51 -27.51
N HIS A 4 -5.57 17.75 -27.89
CA HIS A 4 -5.24 16.51 -27.20
C HIS A 4 -4.74 16.85 -25.79
N HIS A 5 -5.65 16.84 -24.82
CA HIS A 5 -5.27 16.81 -23.42
C HIS A 5 -4.52 15.48 -23.18
N ARG A 6 -3.20 15.57 -23.01
CA ARG A 6 -2.41 14.42 -22.54
C ARG A 6 -2.83 14.17 -21.09
N ILE A 7 -3.70 13.19 -20.90
CA ILE A 7 -3.99 12.66 -19.57
C ILE A 7 -2.71 11.91 -19.13
N THR A 8 -1.96 12.50 -18.20
CA THR A 8 -0.88 11.79 -17.53
C THR A 8 -1.51 10.86 -16.50
N LEU A 9 -1.49 9.56 -16.78
CA LEU A 9 -1.93 8.54 -15.83
C LEU A 9 -1.03 8.56 -14.59
N ALA A 10 -1.60 8.29 -13.42
CA ALA A 10 -0.78 8.13 -12.22
C ALA A 10 0.15 6.92 -12.40
N ALA A 11 1.39 7.04 -11.91
CA ALA A 11 2.35 5.95 -12.01
C ALA A 11 1.87 4.75 -11.18
N SER A 12 1.85 3.56 -11.79
CA SER A 12 1.55 2.34 -11.06
C SER A 12 2.56 2.12 -9.93
N PRO A 13 2.13 1.65 -8.75
CA PRO A 13 3.04 1.37 -7.65
C PRO A 13 4.10 0.33 -8.03
N PRO A 14 5.29 0.38 -7.42
CA PRO A 14 6.28 -0.67 -7.59
C PRO A 14 5.84 -1.94 -6.86
N TYR A 15 6.37 -3.08 -7.31
CA TYR A 15 6.31 -4.32 -6.56
C TYR A 15 7.03 -4.19 -5.21
N PHE A 16 6.45 -4.73 -4.15
CA PHE A 16 6.99 -4.70 -2.80
C PHE A 16 7.31 -6.11 -2.32
N ASP A 17 8.60 -6.37 -2.06
CA ASP A 17 9.11 -7.67 -1.65
C ASP A 17 9.09 -7.92 -0.14
N GLY A 18 8.85 -6.87 0.65
CA GLY A 18 8.88 -6.87 2.11
C GLY A 18 10.03 -6.09 2.73
N ASP A 19 10.87 -5.42 1.93
CA ASP A 19 11.93 -4.53 2.41
C ASP A 19 11.35 -3.31 3.13
N LYS A 20 11.44 -3.30 4.46
CA LYS A 20 10.90 -2.24 5.33
C LYS A 20 11.41 -0.84 4.97
N SER A 21 12.62 -0.71 4.44
CA SER A 21 13.17 0.59 4.04
C SER A 21 12.41 1.24 2.87
N LYS A 22 11.72 0.44 2.06
CA LYS A 22 10.93 0.87 0.91
C LYS A 22 9.44 1.03 1.21
N TYR A 23 9.02 0.63 2.41
CA TYR A 23 7.60 0.51 2.76
C TYR A 23 6.85 1.84 2.63
N MET A 24 7.39 2.93 3.18
CA MET A 24 6.73 4.25 3.13
C MET A 24 6.54 4.73 1.68
N GLY A 25 7.56 4.58 0.84
CA GLY A 25 7.47 4.96 -0.57
C GLY A 25 6.49 4.08 -1.36
N PHE A 26 6.39 2.80 -1.02
CA PHE A 26 5.39 1.91 -1.61
C PHE A 26 3.96 2.33 -1.24
N VAL A 27 3.71 2.62 0.05
CA VAL A 27 2.39 3.04 0.52
C VAL A 27 1.97 4.37 -0.11
N ASP A 28 2.87 5.36 -0.16
CA ASP A 28 2.61 6.66 -0.77
C ASP A 28 2.20 6.57 -2.24
N LEU A 29 2.88 5.72 -3.02
CA LEU A 29 2.52 5.49 -4.42
C LEU A 29 1.18 4.74 -4.56
N CYS A 30 0.89 3.79 -3.67
CA CYS A 30 -0.40 3.09 -3.66
C CYS A 30 -1.56 4.03 -3.36
N THR A 31 -1.45 4.86 -2.32
CA THR A 31 -2.51 5.79 -1.92
C THR A 31 -2.68 6.89 -2.97
N THR A 32 -1.59 7.36 -3.58
CA THR A 32 -1.63 8.30 -4.70
C THR A 32 -2.38 7.71 -5.90
N TYR A 33 -2.07 6.46 -6.28
CA TYR A 33 -2.75 5.79 -7.39
C TYR A 33 -4.24 5.61 -7.10
N ILE A 34 -4.58 5.08 -5.93
CA ILE A 34 -5.99 4.90 -5.50
C ILE A 34 -6.73 6.24 -5.50
N GLY A 35 -6.10 7.32 -5.03
CA GLY A 35 -6.69 8.66 -5.04
C GLY A 35 -6.93 9.21 -6.45
N ALA A 36 -6.00 8.98 -7.38
CA ALA A 36 -6.14 9.41 -8.77
C ALA A 36 -7.30 8.69 -9.50
N TYR A 37 -7.62 7.46 -9.10
CA TYR A 37 -8.68 6.64 -9.68
C TYR A 37 -9.78 6.30 -8.66
N TRP A 38 -10.10 7.25 -7.77
CA TRP A 38 -10.98 7.00 -6.62
C TRP A 38 -12.33 6.36 -6.97
N SER A 39 -12.90 6.65 -8.15
CA SER A 39 -14.17 6.06 -8.62
C SER A 39 -14.08 4.55 -8.79
N GLU A 40 -12.93 4.05 -9.22
CA GLU A 40 -12.63 2.63 -9.43
C GLU A 40 -12.34 1.89 -8.12
N PHE A 41 -12.00 2.64 -7.07
CA PHE A 41 -11.60 2.11 -5.76
C PHE A 41 -12.59 2.47 -4.64
N SER A 42 -13.88 2.56 -4.97
CA SER A 42 -14.93 2.95 -4.02
C SER A 42 -15.16 1.93 -2.91
N LEU A 43 -14.83 0.66 -3.12
CA LEU A 43 -15.00 -0.43 -2.16
C LEU A 43 -13.69 -0.78 -1.47
N ASP A 44 -13.75 -1.15 -0.20
CA ASP A 44 -12.55 -1.53 0.56
C ASP A 44 -11.87 -2.78 -0.03
N GLU A 45 -12.65 -3.75 -0.50
CA GLU A 45 -12.13 -4.94 -1.16
C GLU A 45 -11.29 -4.60 -2.39
N THR A 46 -11.72 -3.61 -3.18
CA THR A 46 -11.00 -3.21 -4.40
C THR A 46 -9.65 -2.57 -4.07
N LYS A 47 -9.59 -1.73 -3.03
CA LYS A 47 -8.34 -1.13 -2.53
C LYS A 47 -7.39 -2.22 -1.99
N ILE A 48 -7.92 -3.12 -1.16
CA ILE A 48 -7.15 -4.20 -0.53
C ILE A 48 -6.58 -5.13 -1.60
N LEU A 49 -7.41 -5.59 -2.54
CA LEU A 49 -6.99 -6.48 -3.62
C LEU A 49 -5.94 -5.83 -4.52
N PHE A 50 -6.08 -4.54 -4.81
CA PHE A 50 -5.09 -3.78 -5.55
C PHE A 50 -3.74 -3.77 -4.84
N ILE A 51 -3.69 -3.39 -3.56
CA ILE A 51 -2.42 -3.37 -2.82
C ILE A 51 -1.81 -4.77 -2.73
N LEU A 52 -2.63 -5.80 -2.42
CA LEU A 52 -2.19 -7.20 -2.37
C LEU A 52 -1.62 -7.69 -3.72
N SER A 53 -2.05 -7.12 -4.85
CA SER A 53 -1.52 -7.48 -6.17
C SER A 53 -0.09 -7.01 -6.39
N TYR A 54 0.41 -6.03 -5.62
CA TYR A 54 1.80 -5.56 -5.68
C TYR A 54 2.70 -6.14 -4.58
N LEU A 55 2.16 -6.89 -3.61
CA LEU A 55 2.90 -7.50 -2.51
C LEU A 55 3.62 -8.80 -2.93
N HIS A 56 4.50 -8.68 -3.91
CA HIS A 56 5.42 -9.72 -4.32
C HIS A 56 6.68 -9.08 -4.92
N ASN A 57 7.70 -9.87 -5.26
CA ASN A 57 8.83 -9.35 -6.02
C ASN A 57 8.56 -9.38 -7.53
N LYS A 58 9.27 -8.56 -8.30
CA LYS A 58 9.12 -8.49 -9.76
C LYS A 58 9.34 -9.84 -10.48
N ALA A 59 10.14 -10.72 -9.90
CA ALA A 59 10.43 -12.04 -10.46
C ALA A 59 9.32 -13.08 -10.21
N GLY A 60 8.29 -12.74 -9.41
CA GLY A 60 7.20 -13.65 -9.04
C GLY A 60 7.63 -14.76 -8.08
N THR A 61 8.83 -14.69 -7.48
CA THR A 61 9.31 -15.70 -6.54
C THR A 61 8.84 -15.38 -5.11
N SER A 62 8.91 -16.38 -4.22
CA SER A 62 8.48 -16.21 -2.82
C SER A 62 9.34 -15.16 -2.10
N CYS A 63 8.70 -14.17 -1.49
CA CYS A 63 9.32 -13.12 -0.68
C CYS A 63 8.52 -12.92 0.61
N ALA A 64 8.97 -12.03 1.49
CA ALA A 64 8.31 -11.81 2.77
C ALA A 64 6.88 -11.25 2.56
N ALA A 65 6.72 -10.29 1.65
CA ALA A 65 5.41 -9.74 1.30
C ALA A 65 4.45 -10.77 0.68
N SER A 66 4.93 -11.64 -0.22
CA SER A 66 4.05 -12.63 -0.85
C SER A 66 3.64 -13.74 0.11
N ARG A 67 4.52 -14.15 1.04
CA ARG A 67 4.16 -15.08 2.13
C ARG A 67 3.14 -14.47 3.08
N TRP A 68 3.34 -13.23 3.49
CA TRP A 68 2.37 -12.51 4.33
C TRP A 68 1.02 -12.40 3.61
N THR A 69 1.02 -12.05 2.33
CA THR A 69 -0.20 -11.95 1.49
C THR A 69 -0.98 -13.26 1.44
N MET A 70 -0.30 -14.40 1.26
CA MET A 70 -0.96 -15.71 1.26
C MET A 70 -1.63 -16.00 2.61
N ASN A 71 -0.91 -15.80 3.71
CA ASN A 71 -1.45 -16.02 5.05
C ASN A 71 -2.60 -15.05 5.36
N TRP A 72 -2.44 -13.78 5.02
CA TRP A 72 -3.44 -12.74 5.25
C TRP A 72 -4.74 -13.06 4.51
N LYS A 73 -4.65 -13.44 3.23
CA LYS A 73 -5.81 -13.81 2.41
C LYS A 73 -6.59 -14.98 3.00
N GLN A 74 -5.91 -15.99 3.54
CA GLN A 74 -6.55 -17.16 4.15
C GLN A 74 -7.42 -16.80 5.37
N HIS A 75 -7.03 -15.78 6.14
CA HIS A 75 -7.74 -15.38 7.35
C HIS A 75 -8.84 -14.34 7.08
N ASN A 76 -8.61 -13.47 6.09
CA ASN A 76 -9.40 -12.26 5.89
C ASN A 76 -10.34 -12.29 4.67
N PHE A 77 -10.30 -13.31 3.82
CA PHE A 77 -11.28 -13.50 2.75
C PHE A 77 -12.24 -14.67 3.04
N GLU A 78 -13.52 -14.47 2.71
CA GLU A 78 -14.55 -15.52 2.78
C GLU A 78 -14.42 -16.50 1.60
N GLY A 79 -13.36 -17.31 1.60
CA GLY A 79 -13.10 -18.29 0.56
C GLY A 79 -12.86 -17.69 -0.83
N LEU A 80 -12.69 -18.56 -1.83
CA LEU A 80 -12.40 -18.13 -3.22
C LEU A 80 -13.63 -17.55 -3.94
N LYS A 81 -14.84 -17.78 -3.42
CA LYS A 81 -16.09 -17.39 -4.07
C LYS A 81 -16.51 -16.01 -3.57
N GLY A 82 -16.16 -14.98 -4.33
CA GLY A 82 -16.61 -13.60 -4.11
C GLY A 82 -15.55 -12.64 -3.58
N MET A 83 -14.38 -13.14 -3.12
CA MET A 83 -13.25 -12.31 -2.63
C MET A 83 -13.72 -11.12 -1.78
N LYS A 84 -14.68 -11.36 -0.88
CA LYS A 84 -15.16 -10.34 0.05
C LYS A 84 -14.22 -10.27 1.24
N ALA A 85 -13.64 -9.10 1.47
CA ALA A 85 -12.76 -8.88 2.61
C ALA A 85 -13.61 -8.79 3.88
N ARG A 86 -13.14 -9.42 4.96
CA ARG A 86 -13.75 -9.36 6.29
C ARG A 86 -13.40 -8.10 7.07
N VAL A 87 -12.45 -7.33 6.54
CA VAL A 87 -11.88 -6.15 7.19
C VAL A 87 -11.93 -4.94 6.27
N THR A 88 -11.92 -3.76 6.87
CA THR A 88 -11.88 -2.49 6.14
C THR A 88 -10.51 -2.22 5.53
N SER A 89 -10.45 -1.29 4.57
CA SER A 89 -9.17 -0.86 3.99
C SER A 89 -8.27 -0.20 5.04
N THR A 90 -8.83 0.51 6.02
CA THR A 90 -8.09 1.08 7.15
C THR A 90 -7.43 0.00 8.00
N THR A 91 -8.20 -1.01 8.43
CA THR A 91 -7.66 -2.13 9.23
C THR A 91 -6.57 -2.88 8.47
N PHE A 92 -6.75 -3.09 7.17
CA PHE A 92 -5.72 -3.68 6.33
C PHE A 92 -4.42 -2.86 6.32
N MET A 93 -4.50 -1.53 6.20
CA MET A 93 -3.32 -0.66 6.21
C MET A 93 -2.60 -0.68 7.57
N GLU A 94 -3.31 -0.76 8.69
CA GLU A 94 -2.72 -0.91 10.02
C GLU A 94 -1.97 -2.23 10.18
N GLU A 95 -2.53 -3.33 9.67
CA GLU A 95 -1.88 -4.64 9.68
C GLU A 95 -0.66 -4.68 8.76
N LEU A 96 -0.74 -4.02 7.60
CA LEU A 96 0.37 -3.86 6.67
C LEU A 96 1.50 -3.02 7.28
N GLN A 97 1.17 -1.92 7.97
CA GLN A 97 2.10 -1.10 8.76
C GLN A 97 2.78 -1.93 9.84
N ARG A 98 2.01 -2.74 10.57
CA ARG A 98 2.58 -3.59 11.63
C ARG A 98 3.56 -4.62 11.07
N ALA A 99 3.27 -5.16 9.89
CA ALA A 99 4.12 -6.17 9.24
C ALA A 99 5.42 -5.56 8.68
N PHE A 100 5.31 -4.42 7.98
CA PHE A 100 6.38 -3.91 7.12
C PHE A 100 6.80 -2.46 7.41
N GLY A 101 6.02 -1.73 8.19
CA GLY A 101 6.41 -0.41 8.66
C GLY A 101 7.67 -0.45 9.52
N ASP A 102 8.46 0.60 9.40
CA ASP A 102 9.61 0.84 10.27
C ASP A 102 9.19 1.80 11.38
N THR A 103 9.00 1.26 12.59
CA THR A 103 8.60 2.01 13.78
C THR A 103 9.58 3.12 14.14
N ASN A 104 10.84 3.00 13.70
CA ASN A 104 11.87 3.98 14.03
C ASN A 104 11.82 5.22 13.13
N VAL A 105 11.36 5.11 11.89
CA VAL A 105 11.39 6.23 10.92
C VAL A 105 10.39 7.31 11.30
N GLU A 106 9.19 6.96 11.75
CA GLU A 106 8.20 7.95 12.22
C GLU A 106 8.67 8.66 13.49
N GLN A 107 9.27 7.93 14.44
CA GLN A 107 9.82 8.52 15.66
C GLN A 107 11.00 9.46 15.37
N VAL A 108 11.87 9.08 14.43
CA VAL A 108 13.01 9.91 14.00
C VAL A 108 12.54 11.14 13.22
N ALA A 109 11.60 11.00 12.29
CA ALA A 109 11.06 12.12 11.53
C ALA A 109 10.30 13.11 12.43
N ALA A 110 9.53 12.61 13.39
CA ALA A 110 8.86 13.44 14.40
C ALA A 110 9.89 14.17 15.29
N ALA A 111 10.94 13.47 15.75
CA ALA A 111 12.01 14.08 16.53
C ALA A 111 12.76 15.17 15.75
N GLN A 112 13.04 14.96 14.46
CA GLN A 112 13.67 15.95 13.59
C GLN A 112 12.78 17.18 13.37
N LEU A 113 11.48 16.99 13.17
CA LEU A 113 10.52 18.11 13.06
C LEU A 113 10.40 18.91 14.36
N MET A 114 10.44 18.25 15.52
CA MET A 114 10.47 18.93 16.82
C MET A 114 11.79 19.71 17.02
N ALA A 115 12.93 19.14 16.66
CA ALA A 115 14.23 19.81 16.73
C ALA A 115 14.32 21.04 15.81
N LEU A 116 13.71 20.99 14.62
CA LEU A 116 13.63 22.13 13.70
C LEU A 116 12.71 23.25 14.22
N ARG A 117 11.68 22.91 15.01
CA ARG A 117 10.79 23.88 15.65
C ARG A 117 11.40 24.55 16.88
N GLN A 118 12.31 23.89 17.59
CA GLN A 118 13.00 24.43 18.76
C GLN A 118 14.21 25.32 18.41
N ASN A 119 14.75 25.19 17.20
CA ASN A 119 15.85 26.04 16.70
C ASN A 119 15.36 27.30 15.94
N LYS A 120 14.12 27.72 16.17
CA LYS A 120 13.56 29.02 15.73
C LYS A 120 13.16 29.83 16.96
#